data_AF-A0A0B4GMF4-F1
#
_entry.id   AF-A0A0B4GMF4-F1
#
_cell.length_a   1.000
_cell.length_b   1.000
_cell.length_c   1.000
_cell.angle_alpha   90.00
_cell.angle_beta   90.00
_cell.angle_gamma   90.00
#
_symmetry.space_group_name_H-M   'P 1'
#
loop_
_entity.id
_entity.type
_entity.pdbx_description
1 polymer ?
#
loop_
_entity_poly.entity_id
_entity_poly.type
_entity_poly.pdbx_seq_one_letter_code
_entity_poly.pdbx_strand_id
1 'polypeptide(L)'
;MSFLDVSTFGNKLGSMMSLEITSNKVERLANWLFDAPVESMDKHRYLILPTGLRIIPSTDLVLRGCKRDVIPEVFGFDLHNAIKASPAYKEEAEQGNPLTECVTMTISHRASDGAIINLSLDEKEAFRVKGKLYG
;
A
#
# COMPACT_ATOMS: atom_id res chain seq x y z
N MET A 1 3.49 -17.27 12.36
CA MET A 1 3.25 -15.83 12.57
C MET A 1 4.46 -15.09 12.02
N SER A 2 4.34 -14.37 10.91
CA SER A 2 5.42 -13.49 10.45
C SER A 2 5.11 -12.08 10.95
N PHE A 3 5.91 -11.62 11.90
CA PHE A 3 5.93 -10.21 12.26
C PHE A 3 6.68 -9.48 11.15
N LEU A 4 6.03 -8.51 10.51
CA LEU A 4 6.71 -7.56 9.64
C LEU A 4 7.76 -6.85 10.50
N ASP A 5 9.01 -6.92 10.07
CA ASP A 5 10.12 -6.29 10.76
C ASP A 5 9.94 -4.76 10.68
N VAL A 6 9.52 -4.21 11.82
CA VAL A 6 9.28 -2.78 12.04
C VAL A 6 10.56 -1.95 11.79
N SER A 7 11.73 -2.59 11.73
CA SER A 7 13.02 -1.92 11.52
C SER A 7 13.32 -1.48 10.08
N THR A 8 12.51 -1.86 9.07
CA THR A 8 12.70 -1.35 7.69
C THR A 8 12.00 -0.01 7.41
N PHE A 9 11.20 0.48 8.36
CA PHE A 9 10.62 1.82 8.36
C PHE A 9 11.42 2.64 9.38
N GLY A 10 12.28 3.54 8.92
CA GLY A 10 13.18 4.31 9.79
C GLY A 10 12.44 4.95 10.97
N ASN A 11 12.61 4.36 12.17
CA ASN A 11 12.50 4.85 13.56
C ASN A 11 11.64 6.08 13.95
N LYS A 12 10.67 6.54 13.15
CA LYS A 12 9.69 7.59 13.49
C LYS A 12 8.27 7.10 13.20
N LEU A 13 7.95 5.91 13.69
CA LEU A 13 6.73 5.22 13.34
C LEU A 13 5.51 5.91 13.95
N GLY A 14 4.66 6.42 13.08
CA GLY A 14 3.26 6.62 13.41
C GLY A 14 2.53 5.27 13.59
N SER A 15 1.21 5.31 13.65
CA SER A 15 0.38 4.10 13.72
C SER A 15 0.26 3.41 12.36
N MET A 16 0.00 2.09 12.36
CA MET A 16 -0.24 1.31 11.15
C MET A 16 -1.69 0.83 11.08
N MET A 17 -2.31 0.98 9.91
CA MET A 17 -3.59 0.36 9.56
C MET A 17 -3.36 -0.62 8.41
N SER A 18 -3.94 -1.82 8.52
CA SER A 18 -3.88 -2.83 7.45
C SER A 18 -5.28 -3.09 6.91
N LEU A 19 -5.39 -3.12 5.59
CA LEU A 19 -6.63 -3.38 4.85
C LEU A 19 -6.48 -4.68 4.07
N GLU A 20 -7.37 -5.64 4.33
CA GLU A 20 -7.46 -6.86 3.53
C GLU A 20 -8.23 -6.59 2.25
N ILE A 21 -7.62 -6.98 1.13
CA ILE A 21 -8.15 -6.75 -0.21
C ILE A 21 -8.56 -8.09 -0.82
N THR A 22 -9.80 -8.18 -1.29
CA THR A 22 -10.29 -9.36 -2.00
C THR A 22 -9.56 -9.56 -3.33
N SER A 23 -9.34 -10.82 -3.73
CA SER A 23 -8.54 -11.19 -4.92
C SER A 23 -8.98 -10.47 -6.19
N ASN A 24 -10.29 -10.26 -6.38
CA ASN A 24 -10.87 -9.57 -7.54
C ASN A 24 -10.63 -8.05 -7.60
N LYS A 25 -10.01 -7.45 -6.57
CA LYS A 25 -9.67 -6.01 -6.54
C LYS A 25 -8.17 -5.75 -6.62
N VAL A 26 -7.34 -6.79 -6.51
CA VAL A 26 -5.89 -6.67 -6.40
C VAL A 26 -5.28 -5.94 -7.61
N GLU A 27 -5.57 -6.40 -8.83
CA GLU A 27 -4.96 -5.84 -10.05
C GLU A 27 -5.27 -4.35 -10.22
N ARG A 28 -6.53 -3.98 -10.00
CA ARG A 28 -6.99 -2.59 -10.09
C ARG A 28 -6.28 -1.69 -9.06
N LEU A 29 -6.17 -2.14 -7.82
CA LEU A 29 -5.55 -1.36 -6.75
C LEU A 29 -4.03 -1.26 -6.92
N ALA A 30 -3.37 -2.34 -7.35
CA ALA A 30 -1.95 -2.33 -7.70
C ALA A 30 -1.66 -1.29 -8.79
N ASN A 31 -2.47 -1.28 -9.84
CA ASN A 31 -2.30 -0.32 -10.94
C ASN A 31 -2.61 1.12 -10.50
N TRP A 32 -3.73 1.36 -9.81
CA TRP A 32 -4.10 2.72 -9.38
C TRP A 32 -3.09 3.34 -8.42
N LEU A 33 -2.67 2.58 -7.41
CA LEU A 33 -1.80 3.10 -6.35
C LEU A 33 -0.32 3.18 -6.76
N PHE A 34 0.16 2.24 -7.59
CA PHE A 34 1.60 2.07 -7.86
C PHE A 34 1.97 2.09 -9.34
N ASP A 35 1.02 2.27 -10.27
CA ASP A 35 1.24 2.05 -11.71
C ASP A 35 1.91 0.70 -12.01
N ALA A 36 1.54 -0.31 -11.25
CA ALA A 36 2.04 -1.68 -11.38
C ALA A 36 0.95 -2.55 -12.04
N PRO A 37 1.02 -2.83 -13.35
CA PRO A 37 0.08 -3.69 -14.00
C PRO A 37 0.32 -5.14 -13.55
N VAL A 38 -0.69 -5.71 -12.92
CA VAL A 38 -0.69 -7.11 -12.47
C VAL A 38 -1.77 -7.86 -13.24
N GLU A 39 -1.44 -9.04 -13.74
CA GLU A 39 -2.38 -9.95 -14.40
C GLU A 39 -2.46 -11.26 -13.63
N SER A 40 -3.65 -11.85 -13.54
CA SER A 40 -3.87 -13.18 -12.98
C SER A 40 -4.19 -14.18 -14.08
N MET A 41 -3.34 -15.19 -14.27
CA MET A 41 -3.54 -16.28 -15.24
C MET A 41 -3.15 -17.61 -14.60
N ASP A 42 -3.85 -18.70 -14.92
CA ASP A 42 -3.48 -20.08 -14.53
C ASP A 42 -3.05 -20.23 -13.06
N LYS A 43 -3.81 -19.61 -12.14
CA LYS A 43 -3.60 -19.59 -10.67
C LYS A 43 -2.42 -18.75 -10.16
N HIS A 44 -1.67 -18.10 -11.04
CA HIS A 44 -0.51 -17.27 -10.70
C HIS A 44 -0.79 -15.80 -11.00
N ARG A 45 -0.02 -14.92 -10.35
CA ARG A 45 0.04 -13.50 -10.70
C ARG A 45 1.32 -13.16 -11.44
N TYR A 46 1.21 -12.20 -12.34
CA TYR A 46 2.29 -11.73 -13.19
C TYR A 46 2.40 -10.22 -13.04
N LEU A 47 3.59 -9.71 -12.76
CA LEU A 47 3.87 -8.29 -12.93
C LEU A 47 4.26 -8.05 -14.38
N ILE A 48 3.61 -7.11 -15.04
CA ILE A 48 3.87 -6.78 -16.44
C ILE A 48 4.75 -5.52 -16.49
N LEU A 49 5.94 -5.66 -17.06
CA LEU A 49 6.81 -4.51 -17.31
C LEU A 49 6.33 -3.72 -18.53
N PRO A 50 6.71 -2.44 -18.67
CA PRO A 50 6.34 -1.61 -19.83
C PRO A 50 6.71 -2.21 -21.20
N THR A 51 7.70 -3.10 -21.25
CA THR A 51 8.13 -3.82 -22.46
C THR A 51 7.20 -4.99 -22.85
N GLY A 52 6.22 -5.33 -22.00
CA GLY A 52 5.41 -6.54 -22.11
C GLY A 52 6.04 -7.79 -21.48
N LEU A 53 7.27 -7.69 -20.96
CA LEU A 53 7.91 -8.78 -20.21
C LEU A 53 7.08 -9.11 -18.96
N ARG A 54 6.87 -10.40 -18.71
CA ARG A 54 6.14 -10.89 -17.54
C ARG A 54 7.11 -11.41 -16.48
N ILE A 55 6.93 -10.97 -15.24
CA ILE A 55 7.63 -11.50 -14.07
C ILE A 55 6.67 -12.39 -13.29
N ILE A 56 7.07 -13.65 -13.10
CA ILE A 56 6.36 -14.61 -12.24
C ILE A 56 7.09 -14.63 -10.90
N PRO A 57 6.46 -14.15 -9.82
CA PRO A 57 7.11 -14.14 -8.53
C PRO A 57 7.02 -15.53 -7.88
N SER A 58 8.13 -15.99 -7.31
CA SER A 58 8.20 -17.25 -6.55
C SER A 58 7.63 -17.12 -5.13
N THR A 59 7.46 -15.89 -4.65
CA THR A 59 6.91 -15.51 -3.34
C THR A 59 5.96 -14.32 -3.51
N ASP A 60 5.36 -13.85 -2.42
CA ASP A 60 4.50 -12.66 -2.47
C ASP A 60 5.27 -11.42 -2.93
N LEU A 61 4.57 -10.57 -3.70
CA LEU A 61 5.10 -9.33 -4.24
C LEU A 61 4.84 -8.19 -3.25
N VAL A 62 5.83 -7.33 -2.99
CA VAL A 62 5.63 -6.14 -2.16
C VAL A 62 5.81 -4.90 -3.03
N LEU A 63 4.74 -4.14 -3.21
CA LEU A 63 4.74 -2.85 -3.87
C LEU A 63 4.96 -1.73 -2.84
N ARG A 64 5.91 -0.85 -3.17
CA ARG A 64 6.36 0.29 -2.37
C ARG A 64 6.41 1.53 -3.29
N GLY A 65 6.29 2.72 -2.72
CA GLY A 65 6.24 3.97 -3.49
C GLY A 65 4.88 4.22 -4.13
N CYS A 66 3.87 4.49 -3.32
CA CYS A 66 2.54 4.86 -3.79
C CYS A 66 2.51 6.29 -4.34
N LYS A 67 1.73 6.52 -5.39
CA LYS A 67 1.48 7.86 -5.92
C LYS A 67 0.65 8.68 -4.93
N ARG A 68 1.08 9.91 -4.65
CA ARG A 68 0.44 10.74 -3.61
C ARG A 68 -0.92 11.31 -4.01
N ASP A 69 -1.09 11.63 -5.28
CA ASP A 69 -2.28 12.26 -5.84
C ASP A 69 -3.50 11.34 -5.88
N VAL A 70 -3.30 10.03 -5.98
CA VAL A 70 -4.38 9.02 -6.01
C VAL A 70 -4.91 8.63 -4.62
N ILE A 71 -4.14 8.90 -3.55
CA ILE A 71 -4.51 8.53 -2.16
C ILE A 71 -5.92 9.02 -1.77
N PRO A 72 -6.28 10.31 -1.95
CA PRO A 72 -7.62 10.79 -1.58
C PRO A 72 -8.74 10.17 -2.42
N GLU A 73 -8.48 9.79 -3.67
CA GLU A 73 -9.47 9.14 -4.53
C GLU A 73 -9.72 7.69 -4.08
N VAL A 74 -8.66 6.96 -3.71
CA VAL A 74 -8.77 5.54 -3.32
C VAL A 74 -9.26 5.36 -1.89
N PHE A 75 -8.77 6.16 -0.94
CA PHE A 75 -9.02 5.97 0.49
C PHE A 75 -9.93 7.04 1.11
N GLY A 76 -10.26 8.09 0.36
CA GLY A 76 -10.99 9.24 0.88
C GLY A 76 -10.12 10.22 1.67
N PHE A 77 -10.67 11.41 1.93
CA PHE A 77 -9.93 12.51 2.56
C PHE A 77 -9.55 12.25 4.01
N ASP A 78 -10.34 11.49 4.77
CA ASP A 78 -10.03 11.20 6.18
C ASP A 78 -8.71 10.41 6.32
N LEU A 79 -8.56 9.33 5.54
CA LEU A 79 -7.32 8.53 5.52
C LEU A 79 -6.18 9.29 4.87
N HIS A 80 -6.43 10.01 3.77
CA HIS A 80 -5.40 10.84 3.14
C HIS A 80 -4.80 11.87 4.12
N ASN A 81 -5.64 12.55 4.90
CA ASN A 81 -5.17 13.52 5.90
C ASN A 81 -4.36 12.84 7.01
N ALA A 82 -4.77 11.65 7.46
CA ALA A 82 -4.04 10.87 8.47
C ALA A 82 -2.68 10.39 7.97
N ILE A 83 -2.59 9.94 6.71
CA ILE A 83 -1.34 9.55 6.04
C ILE A 83 -0.42 10.78 5.91
N LYS A 84 -0.95 11.88 5.39
CA LYS A 84 -0.22 13.14 5.19
C LYS A 84 0.32 13.75 6.48
N ALA A 85 -0.37 13.51 7.60
CA ALA A 85 0.07 13.95 8.91
C ALA A 85 1.25 13.13 9.46
N SER A 86 1.50 11.93 8.94
CA SER A 86 2.57 11.05 9.42
C SER A 86 3.96 11.70 9.25
N PRO A 87 4.91 11.43 10.17
CA PRO A 87 6.27 11.96 10.06
C PRO A 87 6.98 11.57 8.76
N ALA A 88 6.81 10.33 8.31
CA ALA A 88 7.42 9.82 7.09
C ALA A 88 6.92 10.56 5.84
N TYR A 89 5.61 10.76 5.70
CA TYR A 89 5.05 11.49 4.56
C TYR A 89 5.58 12.94 4.50
N LYS A 90 5.66 13.61 5.66
CA LYS A 90 6.18 14.99 5.75
C LYS A 90 7.65 15.06 5.33
N GLU A 91 8.47 14.15 5.83
CA GLU A 91 9.89 14.07 5.48
C GLU A 91 10.10 13.81 3.97
N GLU A 92 9.37 12.84 3.40
CA GLU A 92 9.42 12.57 1.97
C GLU A 92 8.90 13.76 1.15
N ALA A 93 7.98 14.57 1.69
CA ALA A 93 7.46 15.76 1.03
C ALA A 93 8.48 16.92 1.05
N GLU A 94 9.20 17.11 2.16
CA GLU A 94 10.31 18.04 2.27
C GLU A 94 11.44 17.71 1.28
N GLN A 95 11.66 16.42 1.02
CA GLN A 95 12.63 15.93 0.02
C GLN A 95 12.14 16.05 -1.44
N GLY A 96 10.89 16.48 -1.67
CA GLY A 96 10.31 16.60 -3.00
C GLY A 96 10.03 15.26 -3.70
N ASN A 97 9.95 14.14 -2.97
CA ASN A 97 9.64 12.84 -3.54
C ASN A 97 8.18 12.82 -4.05
N PRO A 98 7.90 12.48 -5.31
CA PRO A 98 6.52 12.37 -5.81
C PRO A 98 5.77 11.14 -5.27
N LEU A 99 6.52 10.14 -4.77
CA LEU A 99 5.99 8.90 -4.21
C LEU A 99 6.02 8.92 -2.69
N THR A 100 5.30 8.00 -2.06
CA THR A 100 5.34 7.81 -0.61
C THR A 100 5.43 6.34 -0.21
N GLU A 101 6.24 6.06 0.81
CA GLU A 101 6.34 4.75 1.45
C GLU A 101 5.26 4.53 2.52
N CYS A 102 4.45 5.56 2.81
CA CYS A 102 3.38 5.47 3.78
C CYS A 102 2.19 4.62 3.31
N VAL A 103 2.21 4.14 2.06
CA VAL A 103 1.25 3.17 1.54
C VAL A 103 2.02 2.07 0.84
N THR A 104 1.86 0.84 1.31
CA THR A 104 2.47 -0.36 0.71
C THR A 104 1.40 -1.40 0.43
N MET A 105 1.68 -2.30 -0.52
CA MET A 105 0.76 -3.39 -0.85
C MET A 105 1.52 -4.71 -0.99
N THR A 106 1.15 -5.70 -0.19
CA THR A 106 1.65 -7.07 -0.29
C THR A 106 0.64 -7.92 -1.04
N ILE A 107 1.05 -8.47 -2.18
CA ILE A 107 0.22 -9.21 -3.12
C ILE A 107 0.62 -10.68 -3.08
N SER A 108 -0.33 -11.58 -2.78
CA SER A 108 -0.06 -13.02 -2.87
C SER A 108 0.28 -13.41 -4.32
N HIS A 109 1.29 -14.28 -4.48
CA HIS A 109 1.63 -14.88 -5.79
C HIS A 109 0.52 -15.77 -6.36
N ARG A 110 -0.43 -16.21 -5.52
CA ARG A 110 -1.58 -17.02 -5.91
C ARG A 110 -2.74 -16.13 -6.32
N ALA A 111 -3.30 -16.38 -7.51
CA ALA A 111 -4.41 -15.60 -8.05
C ALA A 111 -5.70 -15.69 -7.20
N SER A 112 -5.89 -16.80 -6.47
CA SER A 112 -7.06 -17.01 -5.59
C SER A 112 -7.05 -16.10 -4.36
N ASP A 113 -5.86 -15.67 -3.93
CA ASP A 113 -5.67 -15.04 -2.64
C ASP A 113 -5.72 -13.52 -2.79
N GLY A 114 -5.98 -12.83 -1.69
CA GLY A 114 -6.09 -11.37 -1.66
C GLY A 114 -4.75 -10.63 -1.77
N ALA A 115 -4.77 -9.43 -1.22
CA ALA A 115 -3.61 -8.63 -0.90
C ALA A 115 -3.83 -7.91 0.45
N ILE A 116 -2.76 -7.36 1.02
CA ILE A 116 -2.82 -6.51 2.20
C ILE A 116 -2.27 -5.15 1.81
N ILE A 117 -3.03 -4.09 2.04
CA ILE A 117 -2.53 -2.71 1.94
C ILE A 117 -2.22 -2.22 3.36
N ASN A 118 -1.01 -1.74 3.59
CA ASN A 118 -0.63 -1.10 4.85
C ASN A 118 -0.52 0.41 4.68
N LEU A 119 -1.12 1.15 5.60
CA LEU A 119 -1.11 2.60 5.67
C LEU A 119 -0.37 3.04 6.94
N SER A 120 0.65 3.88 6.77
CA SER A 120 1.32 4.59 7.86
C SER A 120 0.58 5.90 8.13
N LEU A 121 0.12 6.07 9.37
CA LEU A 121 -0.72 7.17 9.80
C LEU A 121 -0.05 7.92 10.95
N ASP A 122 -0.34 9.21 11.12
CA ASP A 122 -0.08 9.86 12.41
C ASP A 122 -0.86 9.17 13.54
N GLU A 123 -0.29 9.07 14.74
CA GLU A 123 -0.89 8.34 15.86
C GLU A 123 -2.23 8.95 16.32
N LYS A 124 -2.32 10.28 16.41
CA LYS A 124 -3.56 10.95 16.83
C LYS A 124 -4.63 10.82 15.76
N GLU A 125 -4.24 10.99 14.50
CA GLU A 125 -5.16 10.82 13.38
C GLU A 125 -5.62 9.37 13.22
N ALA A 126 -4.77 8.39 13.49
CA ALA A 126 -5.15 6.97 13.48
C ALA A 126 -6.22 6.67 14.52
N PHE A 127 -6.10 7.23 15.74
CA PHE A 127 -7.14 7.08 16.76
C PHE A 127 -8.47 7.71 16.31
N ARG A 128 -8.43 8.91 15.71
CA ARG A 128 -9.62 9.59 15.15
C ARG A 128 -10.28 8.75 14.06
N VAL A 129 -9.49 8.21 13.12
CA VAL A 129 -9.99 7.35 12.04
C VAL A 129 -10.60 6.06 12.60
N LYS A 130 -9.93 5.41 13.56
CA LYS A 130 -10.46 4.21 14.22
C LYS A 130 -11.81 4.47 14.87
N GLY A 131 -11.96 5.61 15.57
CA GLY A 131 -13.23 6.01 16.17
C GLY A 131 -14.36 6.22 15.15
N LYS A 132 -14.05 6.68 13.93
CA LYS A 132 -15.06 6.80 12.86
C LYS A 132 -15.47 5.46 12.24
N LEU A 133 -14.57 4.48 12.19
CA LEU A 133 -14.82 3.18 11.55
C LEU A 133 -15.51 2.17 12.47
N TYR A 134 -15.26 2.26 13.78
CA TYR A 134 -15.70 1.26 14.76
C TYR A 134 -16.40 1.85 16.00
N GLY A 135 -16.59 3.16 16.05
CA GLY A 135 -17.26 3.86 17.14
C GLY A 135 -18.75 4.08 16.92
#